data_AF-A0A7X9MQ73-F1
#
_entry.id   AF-A0A7X9MQ73-F1
#
_cell.length_a   1.000
_cell.length_b   1.000
_cell.length_c   1.000
_cell.angle_alpha   90.00
_cell.angle_beta   90.00
_cell.angle_gamma   90.00
#
_symmetry.space_group_name_H-M   'P 1'
#
loop_
_entity.id
_entity.type
_entity.pdbx_description
1 polymer ?
#
loop_
_entity_poly.entity_id
_entity_poly.type
_entity_poly.pdbx_seq_one_letter_code
_entity_poly.pdbx_strand_id
1 'polypeptide(L)' 'MKENNAKYTVAGTNIEEVKRQNANSGLTYNELNELIAKQLKDEEINSQKST' A
#
# COMPACT_ATOMS: atom_id res chain seq x y z
N MET A 1 10.14 19.21 11.57
CA MET A 1 9.90 19.20 10.11
C MET A 1 8.89 20.29 9.81
N LYS A 2 9.15 21.21 8.87
CA LYS A 2 8.15 22.19 8.43
C LYS A 2 7.24 21.51 7.41
N GLU A 3 5.97 21.31 7.74
CA GLU A 3 4.99 20.88 6.73
C GLU A 3 4.77 22.04 5.74
N ASN A 4 5.15 21.83 4.48
CA ASN A 4 4.81 22.72 3.39
C ASN A 4 3.30 22.54 3.12
N ASN A 5 2.49 23.42 3.71
CA ASN A 5 1.01 23.38 3.70
C ASN A 5 0.39 23.84 2.36
N ALA A 6 1.06 23.57 1.23
CA ALA A 6 0.55 23.94 -0.09
C ALA A 6 -0.62 23.01 -0.45
N LYS A 7 -1.84 23.54 -0.49
CA LYS A 7 -3.06 22.77 -0.81
C LYS A 7 -3.05 22.18 -2.22
N TYR A 8 -2.40 22.84 -3.16
CA TYR A 8 -2.34 22.44 -4.57
C TYR A 8 -0.88 22.32 -5.06
N THR A 9 -0.62 21.37 -5.96
CA THR A 9 0.65 21.29 -6.70
C THR A 9 0.75 22.39 -7.76
N VAL A 10 1.92 22.57 -8.37
CA VAL A 10 2.13 23.50 -9.50
C VAL A 10 1.19 23.18 -10.68
N ALA A 11 0.84 21.90 -10.84
CA ALA A 11 -0.13 21.44 -11.84
C ALA A 11 -1.60 21.63 -11.42
N GLY A 12 -1.88 22.19 -10.24
CA GLY A 12 -3.24 22.41 -9.73
C GLY A 12 -3.87 21.21 -9.04
N THR A 13 -3.12 20.16 -8.74
CA THR A 13 -3.64 18.95 -8.07
C THR A 13 -3.86 19.21 -6.59
N ASN A 14 -5.06 18.96 -6.06
CA ASN A 14 -5.37 19.09 -4.64
C ASN A 14 -4.74 17.94 -3.83
N ILE A 15 -3.81 18.25 -2.94
CA ILE A 15 -3.07 17.26 -2.15
C ILE A 15 -3.97 16.52 -1.17
N GLU A 16 -4.90 17.22 -0.52
CA GLU A 16 -5.77 16.61 0.50
C GLU A 16 -6.77 15.61 -0.12
N GLU A 17 -7.24 15.90 -1.34
CA GLU A 17 -8.10 14.97 -2.07
C GLU A 17 -7.33 13.71 -2.49
N VAL A 18 -6.08 13.85 -2.95
CA VAL A 18 -5.23 12.70 -3.30
C VAL A 18 -4.95 11.84 -2.06
N LYS A 19 -4.63 12.44 -0.91
CA LYS A 19 -4.46 11.69 0.34
C LYS A 19 -5.73 10.91 0.71
N ARG A 20 -6.89 11.55 0.62
CA ARG A 20 -8.19 10.92 0.89
C ARG A 20 -8.45 9.75 -0.08
N GLN A 21 -8.16 9.91 -1.36
CA GLN A 21 -8.32 8.85 -2.35
C GLN A 21 -7.36 7.69 -2.11
N ASN A 22 -6.09 7.98 -1.82
CA ASN A 22 -5.09 6.94 -1.50
C ASN A 22 -5.50 6.12 -0.28
N ALA A 23 -6.00 6.77 0.79
CA ALA A 23 -6.51 6.07 1.96
C ALA A 23 -7.74 5.18 1.67
N ASN A 24 -8.49 5.47 0.59
CA ASN A 24 -9.65 4.69 0.16
C ASN A 24 -9.35 3.73 -1.02
N SER A 25 -8.10 3.63 -1.48
CA SER A 25 -7.74 2.86 -2.68
C SER A 25 -7.41 1.38 -2.43
N GLY A 26 -7.51 0.92 -1.17
CA GLY A 26 -7.19 -0.46 -0.79
C GLY A 26 -5.75 -0.61 -0.32
N LEU A 27 -5.19 -1.82 -0.50
CA LEU A 27 -3.83 -2.15 -0.07
C LEU A 27 -2.81 -1.30 -0.83
N THR A 28 -1.82 -0.80 -0.10
CA THR A 28 -0.62 -0.24 -0.70
C THR A 28 0.19 -1.34 -1.39
N TYR A 29 1.09 -0.93 -2.29
CA TYR A 29 2.00 -1.84 -2.97
C TYR A 29 2.80 -2.73 -2.00
N ASN A 30 3.27 -2.15 -0.89
CA ASN A 30 4.04 -2.89 0.11
C ASN A 30 3.18 -3.90 0.85
N GLU A 31 1.97 -3.51 1.27
CA GLU A 31 1.03 -4.42 1.94
C GLU A 31 0.60 -5.58 1.03
N LEU A 32 0.39 -5.32 -0.26
CA LEU A 32 0.12 -6.38 -1.24
C LEU A 32 1.29 -7.34 -1.38
N ASN A 33 2.52 -6.83 -1.47
CA ASN A 33 3.72 -7.68 -1.54
C ASN A 33 3.90 -8.53 -0.27
N GLU A 34 3.66 -7.95 0.91
CA GLU A 34 3.71 -8.70 2.17
C GLU A 34 2.65 -9.79 2.22
N LEU A 35 1.43 -9.50 1.75
CA LEU A 35 0.34 -10.47 1.66
C LEU A 35 0.71 -11.64 0.73
N ILE A 36 1.23 -11.33 -0.47
CA ILE A 36 1.68 -12.35 -1.44
C ILE A 36 2.82 -13.18 -0.85
N ALA A 37 3.82 -12.53 -0.23
CA ALA A 37 4.94 -13.23 0.40
C ALA A 37 4.49 -14.15 1.53
N LYS A 38 3.46 -13.76 2.29
CA LYS A 38 2.86 -14.62 3.31
C LYS A 38 2.14 -15.82 2.69
N GLN A 39 1.32 -15.59 1.67
CA GLN A 39 0.59 -16.68 0.97
C GLN A 39 1.55 -17.72 0.40
N LEU A 40 2.63 -17.29 -0.26
CA LEU A 40 3.64 -18.20 -0.82
C LEU A 40 4.35 -19.03 0.26
N LYS A 41 4.66 -18.43 1.42
CA LYS A 41 5.25 -19.16 2.56
C LYS A 41 4.28 -20.18 3.13
N ASP A 42 3.01 -19.81 3.27
CA ASP A 42 1.97 -20.71 3.78
C ASP A 42 1.77 -21.90 2.83
N GLU A 43 1.83 -21.69 1.51
CA GLU A 43 1.80 -22.76 0.50
C GLU A 43 3.01 -23.69 0.60
N GLU A 44 4.22 -23.15 0.75
CA GLU A 44 5.45 -23.94 0.92
C GLU A 44 5.39 -24.82 2.18
N ILE A 45 4.95 -24.26 3.31
CA ILE A 45 4.79 -24.98 4.57
C ILE A 45 3.76 -26.10 4.44
N ASN A 46 2.64 -25.83 3.76
CA ASN A 46 1.59 -26.83 3.59
C ASN A 46 2.04 -27.99 2.69
N SER A 47 2.83 -27.72 1.65
CA SER A 47 3.43 -28.76 0.81
C SER A 47 4.40 -29.67 1.57
N GLN A 48 5.14 -29.15 2.55
CA GLN A 48 6.09 -29.92 3.35
C GLN A 48 5.40 -30.81 4.40
N LYS A 49 4.25 -30.37 4.95
CA LYS A 49 3.48 -31.14 5.95
C LYS A 49 2.73 -32.35 5.40
N SER A 50 2.49 -32.42 4.10
CA SER A 50 1.80 -33.55 3.45
C SER A 50 2.73 -34.72 3.06
N THR A 51 4.00 -34.68 3.47
CA THR A 51 5.00 -35.75 3.29
C THR A 51 5.45 -36.28 4.64
#